data_AF-A0A7C0WHV1-F1
#
_entry.id   AF-A0A7C0WHV1-F1
#
_cell.length_a   1.000
_cell.length_b   1.000
_cell.length_c   1.000
_cell.angle_alpha   90.00
_cell.angle_beta   90.00
_cell.angle_gamma   90.00
#
_symmetry.space_group_name_H-M   'P 1'
#
loop_
_entity.id
_entity.type
_entity.pdbx_description
1 polymer ?
#
loop_
_entity_poly.entity_id
_entity_poly.type
_entity_poly.pdbx_seq_one_letter_code
_entity_poly.pdbx_strand_id
1 'polypeptide(L)'
;MVAGRAFPVQGGYAPAARPLSAQSLGLALTWLTLASSSVVFAEPAPYDALMIGLIALLPLLGLVTFSKGLILFLAAWLVIGATGLIAAGRSGMLDVSVRHTAITIFLSISAVLVAAFVRKNPERHTRIIVSGLLFASLLAVLTGAAGYFDMVPGANELFTKYGRMRGTFKDPNVFGPFIVPALLYCVHSMA
;
A
#
# COMPACT_ATOMS: atom_id res chain seq x y z
N MET A 1 21.27 17.57 -63.40
CA MET A 1 20.00 16.85 -63.15
C MET A 1 20.30 15.75 -62.14
N VAL A 2 20.14 16.02 -60.84
CA VAL A 2 20.36 15.05 -59.77
C VAL A 2 19.01 14.81 -59.10
N ALA A 3 18.49 13.59 -59.26
CA ALA A 3 17.18 13.19 -58.77
C ALA A 3 17.18 13.12 -57.23
N GLY A 4 16.30 13.89 -56.59
CA GLY A 4 16.08 13.84 -55.15
C GLY A 4 15.45 12.51 -54.73
N ARG A 5 16.16 11.75 -53.89
CA ARG A 5 15.58 10.60 -53.19
C ARG A 5 14.77 11.14 -52.01
N ALA A 6 13.44 11.05 -52.11
CA ALA A 6 12.56 11.25 -50.97
C ALA A 6 12.79 10.13 -49.95
N PHE A 7 13.13 10.52 -48.71
CA PHE A 7 13.17 9.60 -47.58
C PHE A 7 11.72 9.20 -47.23
N PRO A 8 11.39 7.91 -47.11
CA PRO A 8 10.07 7.50 -46.67
C PRO A 8 9.92 7.87 -45.19
N VAL A 9 8.99 8.78 -44.89
CA VAL A 9 8.52 9.03 -43.52
C VAL A 9 7.82 7.75 -43.06
N GLN A 10 8.48 6.97 -42.20
CA GLN A 10 7.86 5.81 -41.58
C GLN A 10 6.64 6.27 -40.78
N GLY A 11 5.47 5.74 -41.15
CA GLY A 11 4.20 6.02 -40.49
C GLY A 11 4.30 5.80 -38.99
N GLY A 12 3.72 6.74 -38.23
CA GLY A 12 3.74 6.73 -36.78
C GLY A 12 3.31 5.37 -36.22
N TYR A 13 4.15 4.82 -35.35
CA TYR A 13 3.81 3.65 -34.56
C TYR A 13 2.73 4.06 -33.56
N ALA A 14 1.46 3.97 -33.94
CA ALA A 14 0.36 4.09 -32.98
C ALA A 14 0.46 2.88 -32.04
N PRO A 15 0.71 3.06 -30.73
CA PRO A 15 0.80 1.93 -29.82
C PRO A 15 -0.56 1.24 -29.78
N ALA A 16 -0.61 0.00 -30.28
CA ALA A 16 -1.82 -0.82 -30.19
C ALA A 16 -2.22 -0.96 -28.73
N ALA A 17 -3.46 -0.56 -28.41
CA ALA A 17 -4.02 -0.72 -27.08
C ALA A 17 -3.99 -2.21 -26.70
N ARG A 18 -3.12 -2.60 -25.77
CA ARG A 18 -3.10 -3.96 -25.25
C ARG A 18 -4.38 -4.18 -24.42
N PRO A 19 -5.13 -5.27 -24.65
CA PRO A 19 -6.29 -5.57 -23.83
C PRO A 19 -5.87 -5.72 -22.35
N LEU A 20 -6.70 -5.21 -21.44
CA LEU A 20 -6.50 -5.35 -20.00
C LEU A 20 -6.53 -6.84 -19.64
N SER A 21 -5.37 -7.42 -19.33
CA SER A 21 -5.30 -8.79 -18.82
C SER A 21 -5.71 -8.82 -17.35
N ALA A 22 -6.25 -9.95 -16.88
CA ALA A 22 -6.61 -10.12 -15.46
C ALA A 22 -5.42 -9.85 -14.53
N GLN A 23 -4.20 -10.20 -14.97
CA GLN A 23 -2.96 -9.87 -14.25
C GLN A 23 -2.71 -8.36 -14.21
N SER A 24 -2.91 -7.62 -15.32
CA SER A 24 -2.76 -6.17 -15.32
C SER A 24 -3.72 -5.47 -14.37
N LEU A 25 -4.95 -5.99 -14.25
CA LEU A 25 -5.93 -5.53 -13.28
C LEU A 25 -5.49 -5.84 -11.84
N GLY A 26 -4.95 -7.04 -11.58
CA GLY A 26 -4.37 -7.38 -10.27
C GLY A 26 -3.21 -6.44 -9.86
N LEU A 27 -2.36 -6.05 -10.81
CA LEU A 27 -1.28 -5.08 -10.56
C LEU A 27 -1.81 -3.67 -10.31
N ALA A 28 -2.83 -3.24 -11.08
CA ALA A 28 -3.47 -1.94 -10.90
C ALA A 28 -4.20 -1.84 -9.56
N LEU A 29 -4.92 -2.90 -9.16
CA LEU A 29 -5.55 -2.99 -7.84
C LEU A 29 -4.51 -2.99 -6.73
N THR A 30 -3.37 -3.68 -6.91
CA THR A 30 -2.26 -3.62 -5.96
C THR A 30 -1.78 -2.19 -5.78
N TRP A 31 -1.49 -1.49 -6.88
CA TRP A 31 -1.11 -0.08 -6.83
C TRP A 31 -2.17 0.78 -6.11
N LEU A 32 -3.45 0.61 -6.44
CA LEU A 32 -4.55 1.35 -5.83
C LEU A 32 -4.67 1.10 -4.33
N THR A 33 -4.50 -0.16 -3.89
CA THR A 33 -4.46 -0.50 -2.47
C THR A 33 -3.37 0.29 -1.76
N LEU A 34 -2.15 0.28 -2.26
CA LEU A 34 -1.04 1.02 -1.65
C LEU A 34 -1.24 2.54 -1.76
N ALA A 35 -1.78 3.05 -2.87
CA ALA A 35 -2.07 4.48 -3.05
C ALA A 35 -3.14 4.99 -2.07
N SER A 36 -4.09 4.13 -1.69
CA SER A 36 -5.15 4.44 -0.72
C SER A 36 -4.74 4.30 0.75
N SER A 37 -3.51 3.81 1.03
CA SER A 37 -3.05 3.48 2.39
C SER A 37 -2.95 4.66 3.35
N SER A 38 -2.92 5.89 2.83
CA SER A 38 -2.94 7.10 3.67
C SER A 38 -4.35 7.53 4.08
N VAL A 39 -5.41 7.06 3.41
CA VAL A 39 -6.79 7.51 3.63
C VAL A 39 -7.43 6.72 4.76
N VAL A 40 -7.26 7.15 6.01
CA VAL A 40 -7.71 6.44 7.22
C VAL A 40 -8.60 7.34 8.07
N PHE A 41 -9.71 7.83 7.50
CA PHE A 41 -10.70 8.62 8.25
C PHE A 41 -11.72 7.75 8.99
N ALA A 42 -12.17 6.67 8.35
CA ALA A 42 -13.13 5.73 8.88
C ALA A 42 -12.56 4.30 8.86
N GLU A 43 -13.03 3.46 9.78
CA GLU A 43 -12.69 2.02 9.80
C GLU A 43 -13.92 1.22 9.35
N PRO A 44 -13.77 0.24 8.45
CA PRO A 44 -12.52 -0.18 7.78
C PRO A 44 -12.03 0.85 6.74
N ALA A 45 -10.71 1.03 6.64
CA ALA A 45 -10.15 1.94 5.66
C ALA A 45 -10.27 1.36 4.24
N PRO A 46 -10.25 2.18 3.18
CA PRO A 46 -10.23 1.71 1.81
C PRO A 46 -9.11 0.67 1.55
N TYR A 47 -7.95 0.91 2.14
CA TYR A 47 -6.81 -0.02 2.13
C TYR A 47 -7.16 -1.40 2.66
N ASP A 48 -7.89 -1.49 3.78
CA ASP A 48 -8.21 -2.77 4.43
C ASP A 48 -9.11 -3.62 3.52
N ALA A 49 -10.18 -3.01 2.99
CA ALA A 49 -11.11 -3.68 2.09
C ALA A 49 -10.41 -4.17 0.81
N LEU A 50 -9.58 -3.33 0.21
CA LEU A 50 -8.83 -3.69 -0.99
C LEU A 50 -7.80 -4.78 -0.69
N MET A 51 -7.09 -4.71 0.43
CA MET A 51 -6.10 -5.72 0.83
C MET A 51 -6.76 -7.09 1.07
N ILE A 52 -7.93 -7.15 1.71
CA ILE A 52 -8.71 -8.40 1.84
C ILE A 52 -9.01 -8.97 0.45
N GLY A 53 -9.43 -8.14 -0.50
CA GLY A 53 -9.63 -8.55 -1.88
C GLY A 53 -8.35 -9.11 -2.54
N LEU A 54 -7.20 -8.44 -2.32
CA LEU A 54 -5.91 -8.89 -2.86
C LEU A 54 -5.41 -10.21 -2.27
N ILE A 55 -5.69 -10.48 -0.98
CA ILE A 55 -5.35 -11.75 -0.32
C ILE A 55 -5.94 -12.93 -1.10
N ALA A 56 -7.17 -12.81 -1.58
CA ALA A 56 -7.80 -13.82 -2.43
C ALA A 56 -7.34 -13.71 -3.89
N LEU A 57 -7.31 -12.51 -4.45
CA LEU A 57 -7.14 -12.28 -5.89
C LEU A 57 -5.73 -12.60 -6.40
N LEU A 58 -4.67 -12.14 -5.72
CA LEU A 58 -3.31 -12.25 -6.25
C LEU A 58 -2.82 -13.70 -6.39
N PRO A 59 -3.11 -14.63 -5.44
CA PRO A 59 -2.86 -16.05 -5.63
C PRO A 59 -3.60 -16.64 -6.84
N LEU A 60 -4.88 -16.31 -7.02
CA LEU A 60 -5.70 -16.80 -8.13
C LEU A 60 -5.18 -16.34 -9.49
N LEU A 61 -4.63 -15.13 -9.56
CA LEU A 61 -4.02 -14.58 -10.77
C LEU A 61 -2.59 -15.09 -11.04
N GLY A 62 -2.02 -15.90 -10.14
CA GLY A 62 -0.65 -16.40 -10.24
C GLY A 62 0.42 -15.32 -10.04
N LEU A 63 0.06 -14.20 -9.40
CA LEU A 63 0.93 -13.03 -9.18
C LEU A 63 1.80 -13.15 -7.92
N VAL A 64 1.69 -14.25 -7.18
CA VAL A 64 2.48 -14.50 -5.96
C VAL A 64 3.25 -15.80 -6.08
N THR A 65 4.33 -15.93 -5.31
CA THR A 65 5.06 -17.18 -5.16
C THR A 65 5.41 -17.37 -3.69
N PHE A 66 4.83 -18.39 -3.07
CA PHE A 66 5.10 -18.72 -1.68
C PHE A 66 6.41 -19.51 -1.57
N SER A 67 7.15 -19.26 -0.49
CA SER A 67 8.35 -20.03 -0.13
C SER A 67 8.13 -20.68 1.23
N LYS A 68 8.93 -21.72 1.53
CA LYS A 68 8.90 -22.37 2.86
C LYS A 68 9.12 -21.35 3.99
N GLY A 69 10.01 -20.38 3.79
CA GLY A 69 10.28 -19.33 4.76
C GLY A 69 9.06 -18.42 5.00
N LEU A 70 8.32 -18.05 3.95
CA LEU A 70 7.10 -17.25 4.09
C LEU A 70 5.97 -18.02 4.81
N ILE A 71 5.84 -19.31 4.51
CA ILE A 71 4.87 -20.18 5.19
C ILE A 71 5.23 -20.34 6.67
N LEU A 72 6.52 -20.53 6.99
CA LEU A 72 6.98 -20.63 8.37
C LEU A 72 6.76 -19.32 9.14
N PHE A 73 7.04 -18.18 8.51
CA PHE A 73 6.77 -16.86 9.08
C PHE A 73 5.28 -16.67 9.38
N LEU A 74 4.40 -17.03 8.43
CA LEU A 74 2.95 -16.98 8.64
C LEU A 74 2.54 -17.90 9.80
N ALA A 75 3.03 -19.14 9.81
CA ALA A 75 2.71 -20.10 10.86
C ALA A 75 3.13 -19.59 12.25
N ALA A 76 4.32 -19.00 12.38
CA ALA A 76 4.78 -18.40 13.63
C ALA A 76 3.83 -17.29 14.11
N TRP A 77 3.42 -16.38 13.21
CA TRP A 77 2.46 -15.34 13.54
C TRP A 77 1.07 -15.87 13.89
N LEU A 78 0.61 -16.95 13.24
CA LEU A 78 -0.65 -17.61 13.59
C LEU A 78 -0.59 -18.27 14.97
N VAL A 79 0.55 -18.86 15.35
CA VAL A 79 0.77 -19.36 16.71
C VAL A 79 0.72 -18.23 17.73
N ILE A 80 1.40 -17.10 17.46
CA ILE A 80 1.36 -15.91 18.31
C ILE A 80 -0.07 -15.35 18.40
N GLY A 81 -0.80 -15.31 17.28
CA GLY A 81 -2.20 -14.89 17.26
C GLY A 81 -3.09 -15.82 18.09
N ALA A 82 -2.91 -17.13 17.99
CA ALA A 82 -3.65 -18.11 18.77
C ALA A 82 -3.38 -17.97 20.27
N THR A 83 -2.11 -17.79 20.68
CA THR A 83 -1.78 -17.54 22.10
C THR A 83 -2.33 -16.18 22.57
N GLY A 84 -2.35 -15.17 21.70
CA GLY A 84 -3.00 -13.88 21.94
C GLY A 84 -4.50 -13.99 22.21
N LEU A 85 -5.23 -14.82 21.43
CA LEU A 85 -6.65 -15.09 21.66
C LEU A 85 -6.92 -15.82 22.97
N ILE A 86 -6.04 -16.77 23.36
CA ILE A 86 -6.13 -17.45 24.66
C ILE A 86 -5.91 -16.43 25.80
N ALA A 87 -4.90 -15.57 25.67
CA ALA A 87 -4.61 -14.51 26.65
C ALA A 87 -5.75 -13.47 26.73
N ALA A 88 -6.42 -13.16 25.62
CA ALA A 88 -7.55 -12.24 25.58
C ALA A 88 -8.68 -12.64 26.54
N GLY A 89 -8.90 -13.95 26.73
CA GLY A 89 -9.86 -14.49 27.69
C GLY A 89 -9.54 -14.16 29.16
N ARG A 90 -8.32 -13.69 29.46
CA ARG A 90 -7.87 -13.28 30.80
C ARG A 90 -7.64 -11.78 30.95
N SER A 91 -7.88 -10.99 29.89
CA SER A 91 -7.52 -9.56 29.84
C SER A 91 -8.47 -8.63 30.60
N GLY A 92 -9.70 -9.05 30.88
CA GLY A 92 -10.76 -8.17 31.41
C GLY A 92 -11.38 -7.21 30.37
N MET A 93 -10.79 -7.09 29.18
CA MET A 93 -11.28 -6.29 28.04
C MET A 93 -11.25 -7.14 26.77
N LEU A 94 -12.21 -8.08 26.70
CA LEU A 94 -12.22 -9.12 25.67
C LEU A 94 -12.39 -8.55 24.26
N ASP A 95 -13.25 -7.55 24.09
CA ASP A 95 -13.52 -6.89 22.81
C ASP A 95 -12.26 -6.23 22.22
N VAL A 96 -11.53 -5.45 23.04
CA VAL A 96 -10.30 -4.76 22.63
C VAL A 96 -9.20 -5.76 22.30
N SER A 97 -9.03 -6.78 23.15
CA SER A 97 -7.96 -7.78 23.00
C SER A 97 -8.18 -8.68 21.78
N VAL A 98 -9.42 -9.12 21.55
CA VAL A 98 -9.77 -9.90 20.36
C VAL A 98 -9.60 -9.08 19.10
N ARG A 99 -10.07 -7.81 19.08
CA ARG A 99 -9.89 -6.92 17.93
C ARG A 99 -8.41 -6.68 17.62
N HIS A 100 -7.60 -6.40 18.64
CA HIS A 100 -6.15 -6.23 18.48
C HIS A 100 -5.52 -7.47 17.85
N THR A 101 -5.86 -8.66 18.36
CA THR A 101 -5.32 -9.93 17.84
C THR A 101 -5.77 -10.20 16.40
N ALA A 102 -7.03 -9.92 16.07
CA ALA A 102 -7.56 -10.05 14.72
C ALA A 102 -6.83 -9.14 13.71
N ILE A 103 -6.60 -7.88 14.08
CA ILE A 103 -5.82 -6.93 13.27
C ILE A 103 -4.38 -7.46 13.07
N THR A 104 -3.75 -7.98 14.12
CA THR A 104 -2.39 -8.55 14.04
C THR A 104 -2.32 -9.74 13.07
N ILE A 105 -3.30 -10.64 13.10
CA ILE A 105 -3.38 -11.77 12.15
C ILE A 105 -3.56 -11.26 10.72
N PHE A 106 -4.46 -10.29 10.51
CA PHE A 106 -4.68 -9.66 9.21
C PHE A 106 -3.39 -9.02 8.65
N LEU A 107 -2.66 -8.27 9.48
CA LEU A 107 -1.38 -7.66 9.09
C LEU A 107 -0.32 -8.72 8.76
N SER A 108 -0.29 -9.82 9.50
CA SER A 108 0.64 -10.93 9.27
C SER A 108 0.38 -11.62 7.91
N ILE A 109 -0.89 -11.86 7.58
CA ILE A 109 -1.29 -12.40 6.27
C ILE A 109 -0.93 -11.41 5.16
N SER A 110 -1.23 -10.12 5.36
CA SER A 110 -0.92 -9.06 4.39
C SER A 110 0.59 -8.95 4.13
N ALA A 111 1.42 -9.03 5.17
CA ALA A 111 2.88 -9.03 5.04
C ALA A 111 3.38 -10.21 4.20
N VAL A 112 2.84 -11.41 4.44
CA VAL A 112 3.18 -12.63 3.68
C VAL A 112 2.74 -12.51 2.23
N LEU A 113 1.55 -11.97 1.97
CA LEU A 113 1.06 -11.72 0.63
C LEU A 113 1.97 -10.76 -0.13
N VAL A 114 2.31 -9.62 0.46
CA VAL A 114 3.20 -8.61 -0.15
C VAL A 114 4.58 -9.21 -0.42
N ALA A 115 5.15 -9.98 0.51
CA ALA A 115 6.43 -10.64 0.31
C ALA A 115 6.38 -11.71 -0.79
N ALA A 116 5.30 -12.51 -0.86
CA ALA A 116 5.09 -13.50 -1.91
C ALA A 116 4.87 -12.85 -3.28
N PHE A 117 4.19 -11.70 -3.31
CA PHE A 117 4.03 -10.86 -4.48
C PHE A 117 5.39 -10.34 -4.96
N VAL A 118 6.18 -9.68 -4.10
CA VAL A 118 7.53 -9.21 -4.46
C VAL A 118 8.40 -10.35 -4.97
N ARG A 119 8.39 -11.52 -4.31
CA ARG A 119 9.17 -12.69 -4.75
C ARG A 119 8.87 -13.14 -6.19
N LYS A 120 7.63 -12.97 -6.67
CA LYS A 120 7.23 -13.38 -8.03
C LYS A 120 7.96 -12.59 -9.12
N ASN A 121 8.10 -11.28 -8.93
CA ASN A 121 8.81 -10.39 -9.85
C ASN A 121 9.40 -9.21 -9.06
N PRO A 122 10.60 -9.37 -8.47
CA PRO A 122 11.13 -8.44 -7.49
C PRO A 122 11.19 -7.00 -7.99
N GLU A 123 11.71 -6.77 -9.18
CA GLU A 123 11.86 -5.42 -9.73
C GLU A 123 10.50 -4.76 -10.02
N ARG A 124 9.65 -5.42 -10.80
CA ARG A 124 8.38 -4.85 -11.25
C ARG A 124 7.42 -4.61 -10.08
N HIS A 125 7.30 -5.60 -9.19
CA HIS A 125 6.34 -5.55 -8.09
C HIS A 125 6.78 -4.58 -7.00
N THR A 126 8.08 -4.50 -6.70
CA THR A 126 8.62 -3.49 -5.77
C THR A 126 8.36 -2.08 -6.30
N ARG A 127 8.55 -1.85 -7.60
CA ARG A 127 8.25 -0.54 -8.22
C ARG A 127 6.78 -0.14 -8.06
N ILE A 128 5.85 -1.09 -8.19
CA ILE A 128 4.42 -0.86 -7.97
C ILE A 128 4.13 -0.47 -6.51
N ILE A 129 4.69 -1.22 -5.56
CA ILE A 129 4.51 -0.94 -4.13
C ILE A 129 5.06 0.43 -3.77
N VAL A 130 6.30 0.71 -4.14
CA VAL A 130 6.97 1.97 -3.82
C VAL A 130 6.27 3.14 -4.48
N SER A 131 5.90 3.06 -5.76
CA SER A 131 5.16 4.14 -6.43
C SER A 131 3.80 4.42 -5.80
N GLY A 132 3.07 3.39 -5.35
CA GLY A 132 1.83 3.56 -4.60
C GLY A 132 2.06 4.21 -3.24
N LEU A 133 3.07 3.76 -2.50
CA LEU A 133 3.44 4.34 -1.20
C LEU A 133 3.93 5.79 -1.31
N LEU A 134 4.69 6.13 -2.36
CA LEU A 134 5.11 7.50 -2.64
C LEU A 134 3.90 8.40 -2.89
N PHE A 135 2.94 7.95 -3.70
CA PHE A 135 1.72 8.69 -3.95
C PHE A 135 0.92 8.90 -2.65
N ALA A 136 0.72 7.84 -1.87
CA ALA A 136 0.00 7.91 -0.60
C ALA A 136 0.68 8.85 0.40
N SER A 137 2.02 8.79 0.48
CA SER A 137 2.83 9.66 1.34
C SER A 137 2.77 11.11 0.90
N LEU A 138 2.87 11.38 -0.40
CA LEU A 138 2.73 12.72 -0.94
C LEU A 138 1.35 13.30 -0.61
N LEU A 139 0.29 12.53 -0.80
CA LEU A 139 -1.07 12.94 -0.43
C LEU A 139 -1.17 13.25 1.07
N ALA A 140 -0.62 12.39 1.93
CA ALA A 140 -0.63 12.60 3.38
C ALA A 140 0.14 13.86 3.80
N VAL A 141 1.30 14.12 3.20
CA VAL A 141 2.12 15.30 3.49
C VAL A 141 1.44 16.58 3.01
N LEU A 142 0.89 16.58 1.79
CA LEU A 142 0.18 17.76 1.24
C LEU A 142 -1.06 18.11 2.07
N THR A 143 -1.87 17.12 2.42
CA THR A 143 -3.06 17.33 3.28
C THR A 143 -2.67 17.74 4.70
N GLY A 144 -1.64 17.10 5.28
CA GLY A 144 -1.09 17.47 6.58
C GLY A 144 -0.56 18.91 6.60
N ALA A 145 0.14 19.34 5.55
CA ALA A 145 0.66 20.70 5.41
C ALA A 145 -0.48 21.72 5.26
N ALA A 146 -1.48 21.40 4.43
CA ALA A 146 -2.66 22.24 4.27
C ALA A 146 -3.40 22.49 5.59
N GLY A 147 -3.52 21.47 6.45
CA GLY A 147 -4.10 21.67 7.79
C GLY A 147 -3.18 22.37 8.77
N TYR A 148 -1.89 22.08 8.76
CA TYR A 148 -0.94 22.67 9.70
C TYR A 148 -0.78 24.17 9.52
N PHE A 149 -0.73 24.63 8.26
CA PHE A 149 -0.66 26.06 7.93
C PHE A 149 -2.04 26.72 7.79
N ASP A 150 -3.12 25.98 8.08
CA ASP A 150 -4.51 26.43 7.94
C ASP A 150 -4.79 27.10 6.59
N MET A 151 -4.35 26.45 5.49
CA MET A 151 -4.38 27.02 4.14
C MET A 151 -5.79 27.21 3.58
N VAL A 152 -6.78 26.49 4.12
CA VAL A 152 -8.19 26.52 3.71
C VAL A 152 -9.05 26.46 4.96
N PRO A 153 -10.19 27.18 5.04
CA PRO A 153 -11.08 27.13 6.20
C PRO A 153 -11.46 25.69 6.58
N GLY A 154 -11.25 25.33 7.86
CA GLY A 154 -11.54 23.99 8.40
C GLY A 154 -10.46 22.94 8.14
N ALA A 155 -9.39 23.26 7.41
CA ALA A 155 -8.30 22.32 7.14
C ALA A 155 -7.54 21.95 8.42
N ASN A 156 -7.38 22.89 9.36
CA ASN A 156 -6.71 22.62 10.63
C ASN A 156 -7.42 21.53 11.45
N GLU A 157 -8.74 21.63 11.61
CA GLU A 157 -9.55 20.64 12.34
C GLU A 157 -9.56 19.27 11.65
N LEU A 158 -9.52 19.26 10.31
CA LEU A 158 -9.57 18.06 9.49
C LEU A 158 -8.23 17.31 9.39
N PHE A 159 -7.09 18.00 9.36
CA PHE A 159 -5.78 17.36 9.10
C PHE A 159 -4.74 17.57 10.21
N THR A 160 -5.11 18.22 11.30
CA THR A 160 -4.27 18.29 12.51
C THR A 160 -4.98 17.68 13.72
N LYS A 161 -4.20 17.31 14.74
CA LYS A 161 -4.70 16.91 16.06
C LYS A 161 -3.62 17.17 17.10
N TYR A 162 -4.00 17.77 18.23
CA TYR A 162 -3.06 18.21 19.28
C TYR A 162 -1.95 19.13 18.75
N GLY A 163 -2.27 20.00 17.79
CA GLY A 163 -1.28 20.89 17.14
C GLY A 163 -0.25 20.18 16.26
N ARG A 164 -0.43 18.89 15.97
CA ARG A 164 0.46 18.08 15.14
C ARG A 164 -0.21 17.73 13.81
N MET A 165 0.60 17.64 12.76
CA MET A 165 0.17 17.11 11.47
C MET A 165 -0.29 15.65 11.63
N ARG A 166 -1.55 15.37 11.29
CA ARG A 166 -2.06 13.99 11.14
C ARG A 166 -2.38 13.63 9.70
N GLY A 167 -2.54 14.60 8.81
CA GLY A 167 -2.95 14.37 7.42
C GLY A 167 -4.27 13.60 7.38
N THR A 168 -4.37 12.63 6.47
CA THR A 168 -5.55 11.77 6.31
C THR A 168 -5.63 10.60 7.33
N PHE A 169 -4.82 10.62 8.40
CA PHE A 169 -4.84 9.63 9.47
C PHE A 169 -5.64 10.10 10.69
N LYS A 170 -6.04 9.16 11.56
CA LYS A 170 -6.70 9.45 12.85
C LYS A 170 -5.75 9.99 13.92
N ASP A 171 -4.47 9.65 13.84
CA ASP A 171 -3.48 9.96 14.86
C ASP A 171 -2.15 10.43 14.25
N PRO A 172 -1.55 11.54 14.74
CA PRO A 172 -0.29 12.06 14.24
C PRO A 172 0.91 11.12 14.48
N ASN A 173 0.82 10.17 15.41
CA ASN A 173 1.87 9.16 15.64
C ASN A 173 1.90 8.10 14.53
N VAL A 174 0.85 7.97 13.72
CA VAL A 174 0.83 7.08 12.54
C VAL A 174 1.44 7.79 11.32
N PHE A 175 1.16 9.09 11.19
CA PHE A 175 1.66 9.91 10.09
C PHE A 175 3.19 9.88 9.96
N GLY A 176 3.91 10.06 11.08
CA GLY A 176 5.37 10.12 11.08
C GLY A 176 6.04 8.86 10.52
N PRO A 177 5.80 7.67 11.09
CA PRO A 177 6.33 6.41 10.57
C PRO A 177 5.87 6.08 9.15
N PHE A 178 4.66 6.49 8.77
CA PHE A 178 4.10 6.19 7.45
C PHE A 178 4.91 6.81 6.29
N ILE A 179 5.43 8.03 6.47
CA ILE A 179 6.17 8.74 5.40
C ILE A 179 7.63 8.30 5.28
N VAL A 180 8.18 7.58 6.28
CA VAL A 180 9.60 7.20 6.32
C VAL A 180 10.04 6.38 5.11
N PRO A 181 9.33 5.32 4.67
CA PRO A 181 9.75 4.52 3.51
C PRO A 181 9.80 5.35 2.22
N ALA A 182 8.83 6.23 2.01
CA ALA A 182 8.78 7.14 0.87
C ALA A 182 9.95 8.13 0.89
N LEU A 183 10.25 8.72 2.05
CA LEU A 183 11.37 9.64 2.23
C LEU A 183 12.71 8.95 1.93
N LEU A 184 12.94 7.77 2.50
CA LEU A 184 14.16 6.99 2.27
C LEU A 184 14.33 6.63 0.80
N TYR A 185 13.24 6.26 0.12
CA TYR A 185 13.28 5.97 -1.31
C TYR A 185 13.63 7.20 -2.14
N CYS A 186 13.05 8.36 -1.85
CA CYS A 186 13.39 9.62 -2.52
C CYS A 186 14.88 9.93 -2.37
N VAL A 187 15.41 9.87 -1.13
CA VAL A 187 16.84 10.12 -0.87
C VAL A 187 17.72 9.13 -1.63
N HIS A 188 17.37 7.84 -1.62
CA HIS A 188 18.11 6.82 -2.35
C HIS A 188 18.10 7.05 -3.86
N SER A 189 16.97 7.52 -4.43
CA SER A 189 16.84 7.77 -5.87
C SER A 189 17.58 9.01 -6.38
N MET A 190 18.05 9.87 -5.47
CA MET A 190 18.81 11.09 -5.79
C MET A 190 20.34 10.88 -5.67
N ALA A 191 20.76 9.76 -5.07
CA ALA A 191 22.16 9.36 -4.90
C ALA A 191 22.64 8.52 -6.09
#